data_AF-A0A2H5DVX5-F1
#
_entry.id   AF-A0A2H5DVX5-F1
#
_cell.length_a   1.000
_cell.length_b   1.000
_cell.length_c   1.000
_cell.angle_alpha   90.00
_cell.angle_beta   90.00
_cell.angle_gamma   90.00
#
_symmetry.space_group_name_H-M   'P 1'
#
loop_
_entity.id
_entity.type
_entity.pdbx_description
1 polymer ?
#
loop_
_entity_poly.entity_id
_entity_poly.type
_entity_poly.pdbx_seq_one_letter_code
_entity_poly.pdbx_strand_id
1 'polypeptide(L)'
;MNSAALSLLALFIALPATAAPRDDARALLDWLHVARDEINRAGEAKDLVALQRLRRDTEQQLNAWPSSAGFPDCRAALVNMVDFLNAYQRKDYAGRDRKGAHFRQDLADCERAVAGRW
;
A
#
# COMPACT_ATOMS: atom_id res chain seq x y z
N MET A 1 12.51 -5.23 64.27
CA MET A 1 11.10 -5.40 63.87
C MET A 1 10.91 -4.70 62.55
N ASN A 2 10.43 -5.45 61.55
CA ASN A 2 9.48 -5.05 60.50
C ASN A 2 9.84 -3.80 59.67
N SER A 3 9.83 -3.74 58.36
CA SER A 3 9.35 -4.53 57.22
C SER A 3 9.79 -3.65 56.02
N ALA A 4 9.91 -4.04 54.77
CA ALA A 4 9.37 -5.11 53.98
C ALA A 4 10.30 -5.29 52.77
N ALA A 5 10.34 -6.51 52.25
CA ALA A 5 10.82 -6.78 50.92
C ALA A 5 10.03 -5.93 49.91
N LEU A 6 10.74 -5.23 49.03
CA LEU A 6 10.21 -4.77 47.75
C LEU A 6 10.89 -5.57 46.64
N SER A 7 10.69 -6.88 46.69
CA SER A 7 10.57 -7.67 45.46
C SER A 7 9.12 -7.53 45.01
N LEU A 8 8.90 -7.22 43.73
CA LEU A 8 7.85 -7.76 42.86
C LEU A 8 7.38 -6.73 41.81
N LEU A 9 7.46 -7.19 40.55
CA LEU A 9 6.60 -6.84 39.41
C LEU A 9 6.69 -5.41 38.85
N ALA A 10 6.75 -5.17 37.54
CA ALA A 10 6.17 -5.98 36.48
C ALA A 10 6.99 -5.86 35.19
N LEU A 11 7.27 -7.04 34.64
CA LEU A 11 7.65 -7.28 33.26
C LEU A 11 6.41 -6.98 32.39
N PHE A 12 6.34 -5.79 31.80
CA PHE A 12 5.51 -5.57 30.61
C PHE A 12 6.44 -5.12 29.49
N ILE A 13 7.16 -6.09 28.93
CA ILE A 13 7.61 -5.99 27.56
C ILE A 13 6.32 -5.84 26.76
N ALA A 14 6.00 -4.61 26.38
CA ALA A 14 5.03 -4.34 25.35
C ALA A 14 5.57 -5.02 24.09
N LEU A 15 5.18 -6.28 23.86
CA LEU A 15 5.30 -6.87 22.54
C LEU A 15 4.61 -5.87 21.61
N PRO A 16 5.25 -5.46 20.49
CA PRO A 16 4.50 -4.74 19.49
C PRO A 16 3.32 -5.64 19.16
N ALA A 17 2.10 -5.14 19.35
CA ALA A 17 0.96 -5.68 18.67
C ALA A 17 1.35 -5.58 17.19
N THR A 18 1.88 -6.67 16.64
CA THR A 18 2.04 -6.83 15.21
C THR A 18 0.64 -6.60 14.69
N ALA A 19 0.38 -5.42 14.12
CA ALA A 19 -0.86 -5.19 13.40
C ALA A 19 -1.04 -6.42 12.52
N ALA A 20 -2.19 -7.07 12.63
CA ALA A 20 -2.40 -8.32 11.93
C ALA A 20 -2.13 -8.00 10.46
N PRO A 21 -1.23 -8.72 9.75
CA PRO A 21 -0.82 -8.35 8.38
C PRO A 21 -1.99 -8.07 7.42
N ARG A 22 -3.15 -8.67 7.73
CA ARG A 22 -4.43 -8.43 7.04
C ARG A 22 -5.03 -7.04 7.26
N ASP A 23 -4.93 -6.48 8.46
CA ASP A 23 -5.42 -5.13 8.76
C ASP A 23 -4.58 -4.08 8.03
N ASP A 24 -3.26 -4.25 8.03
CA ASP A 24 -2.35 -3.43 7.24
C ASP A 24 -2.66 -3.55 5.73
N ALA A 25 -2.94 -4.75 5.25
CA ALA A 25 -3.29 -4.99 3.84
C ALA A 25 -4.65 -4.36 3.47
N ARG A 26 -5.60 -4.35 4.41
CA ARG A 26 -6.88 -3.66 4.23
C ARG A 26 -6.70 -2.15 4.17
N ALA A 27 -5.88 -1.58 5.04
CA ALA A 27 -5.57 -0.16 5.02
C ALA A 27 -4.86 0.23 3.71
N LEU A 28 -3.93 -0.59 3.23
CA LEU A 28 -3.29 -0.39 1.93
C LEU A 28 -4.29 -0.49 0.77
N LEU A 29 -5.20 -1.48 0.80
CA LEU A 29 -6.22 -1.65 -0.22
C LEU A 29 -7.16 -0.43 -0.30
N ASP A 30 -7.62 0.06 0.86
CA ASP A 30 -8.43 1.27 0.94
C ASP A 30 -7.68 2.48 0.35
N TRP A 31 -6.38 2.61 0.66
CA TRP A 31 -5.53 3.65 0.09
C TRP A 31 -5.37 3.52 -1.44
N LEU A 32 -5.16 2.30 -1.96
CA LEU A 32 -5.03 2.04 -3.40
C LEU A 32 -6.30 2.43 -4.17
N HIS A 33 -7.48 2.19 -3.60
CA HIS A 33 -8.75 2.62 -4.19
C HIS A 33 -8.85 4.14 -4.28
N VAL A 34 -8.57 4.84 -3.17
CA VAL A 34 -8.56 6.31 -3.16
C VAL A 34 -7.56 6.85 -4.19
N ALA A 35 -6.35 6.29 -4.22
CA ALA A 35 -5.31 6.74 -5.12
C ALA A 35 -5.66 6.49 -6.59
N ARG A 36 -6.33 5.37 -6.93
CA ARG A 36 -6.85 5.11 -8.28
C ARG A 36 -7.85 6.18 -8.70
N ASP A 37 -8.78 6.53 -7.83
CA ASP A 37 -9.81 7.52 -8.13
C ASP A 37 -9.20 8.93 -8.27
N GLU A 38 -8.17 9.25 -7.49
CA GLU A 38 -7.39 10.48 -7.65
C GLU A 38 -6.57 10.50 -8.93
N ILE A 39 -5.98 9.37 -9.36
CA ILE A 39 -5.30 9.26 -10.66
C ILE A 39 -6.29 9.57 -11.80
N ASN A 40 -7.48 8.99 -11.77
CA ASN A 40 -8.48 9.21 -12.82
C ASN A 40 -8.86 10.70 -12.89
N ARG A 41 -9.18 11.30 -11.74
CA ARG A 41 -9.52 12.72 -11.64
C ARG A 41 -8.40 13.63 -12.13
N ALA A 42 -7.15 13.39 -11.69
CA ALA A 42 -6.00 14.18 -12.09
C ALA A 42 -5.65 13.97 -13.57
N GLY A 43 -5.82 12.76 -14.10
CA GLY A 43 -5.66 12.44 -15.51
C GLY A 43 -6.65 13.18 -16.41
N GLU A 44 -7.93 13.19 -16.04
CA GLU A 44 -8.99 13.93 -16.74
C GLU A 44 -8.72 15.44 -16.74
N ALA A 45 -8.32 15.98 -15.58
CA ALA A 45 -7.95 17.39 -15.42
C ALA A 45 -6.60 17.75 -16.06
N LYS A 46 -5.82 16.76 -16.53
CA LYS A 46 -4.43 16.91 -16.97
C LYS A 46 -3.53 17.58 -15.92
N ASP A 47 -3.81 17.36 -14.63
CA ASP A 47 -3.05 17.90 -13.52
C ASP A 47 -1.76 17.08 -13.29
N LEU A 48 -0.69 17.52 -13.94
CA LEU A 48 0.61 16.87 -13.86
C LEU A 48 1.23 16.93 -12.45
N VAL A 49 0.90 17.97 -11.67
CA VAL A 49 1.44 18.14 -10.31
C VAL A 49 0.81 17.13 -9.37
N ALA A 50 -0.51 16.95 -9.46
CA ALA A 50 -1.22 15.92 -8.72
C ALA A 50 -0.73 14.52 -9.08
N LEU A 51 -0.55 14.21 -10.37
CA LEU A 51 -0.01 12.92 -10.81
C LEU A 51 1.43 12.67 -10.31
N GLN A 52 2.28 13.70 -10.28
CA GLN A 52 3.63 13.61 -9.71
C GLN A 52 3.62 13.41 -8.20
N ARG A 53 2.66 14.01 -7.49
CA ARG A 53 2.46 13.78 -6.05
C ARG A 53 2.03 12.33 -5.79
N LEU A 54 0.99 11.86 -6.49
CA LEU A 54 0.53 10.47 -6.41
C LEU A 54 1.66 9.47 -6.67
N ARG A 55 2.55 9.76 -7.61
CA ARG A 55 3.72 8.89 -7.88
C ARG A 55 4.62 8.77 -6.66
N ARG A 56 4.99 9.90 -6.04
CA ARG A 56 5.84 9.91 -4.84
C ARG A 56 5.16 9.22 -3.66
N ASP A 57 3.87 9.47 -3.47
CA ASP A 57 3.10 8.85 -2.39
C ASP A 57 3.02 7.32 -2.59
N THR A 58 2.85 6.86 -3.84
CA THR A 58 2.88 5.42 -4.19
C THR A 58 4.26 4.80 -3.98
N GLU A 59 5.34 5.50 -4.36
CA GLU A 59 6.72 5.06 -4.10
C GLU A 59 6.99 4.92 -2.59
N GLN A 60 6.48 5.86 -1.77
CA GLN A 60 6.58 5.78 -0.32
C GLN A 60 5.84 4.56 0.24
N GLN A 61 4.61 4.30 -0.21
CA GLN A 61 3.86 3.11 0.18
C GLN A 61 4.59 1.83 -0.22
N LEU A 62 5.14 1.77 -1.44
CA LEU A 62 5.90 0.61 -1.92
C LEU A 62 7.17 0.32 -1.10
N ASN A 63 7.87 1.38 -0.69
CA ASN A 63 9.07 1.27 0.15
C ASN A 63 8.72 0.90 1.59
N ALA A 64 7.58 1.35 2.10
CA ALA A 64 7.09 1.01 3.43
C ALA A 64 6.49 -0.41 3.50
N TRP A 65 6.04 -0.97 2.37
CA TRP A 65 5.40 -2.27 2.31
C TRP A 65 6.42 -3.43 2.27
N PRO A 66 6.54 -4.25 3.34
CA PRO A 66 7.56 -5.30 3.37
C PRO A 66 7.20 -6.44 2.40
N SER A 67 8.22 -7.01 1.74
CA SER A 67 8.02 -8.17 0.85
C SER A 67 7.48 -9.41 1.59
N SER A 68 7.73 -9.49 2.90
CA SER A 68 7.25 -10.55 3.80
C SER A 68 5.82 -10.33 4.32
N ALA A 69 5.10 -9.28 3.89
CA ALA A 69 3.75 -8.95 4.37
C ALA A 69 2.69 -10.04 4.08
N GLY A 70 2.96 -10.98 3.18
CA GLY A 70 2.01 -12.05 2.84
C GLY A 70 0.90 -11.66 1.87
N PHE A 71 0.96 -10.46 1.29
CA PHE A 71 0.02 -9.95 0.28
C PHE A 71 0.79 -9.47 -0.96
N PRO A 72 1.30 -10.40 -1.81
CA PRO A 72 2.12 -10.05 -2.97
C PRO A 72 1.34 -9.26 -4.01
N ASP A 73 0.04 -9.50 -4.17
CA ASP A 73 -0.80 -8.81 -5.15
C ASP A 73 -0.99 -7.32 -4.80
N CYS A 74 -1.10 -6.99 -3.51
CA CYS A 74 -1.13 -5.59 -3.07
C CYS A 74 0.19 -4.86 -3.34
N ARG A 75 1.33 -5.56 -3.21
CA ARG A 75 2.63 -5.03 -3.61
C ARG A 75 2.76 -4.87 -5.13
N ALA A 76 2.24 -5.83 -5.89
CA ALA A 76 2.22 -5.77 -7.35
C ALA A 76 1.37 -4.60 -7.86
N ALA A 77 0.23 -4.33 -7.22
CA ALA A 77 -0.62 -3.18 -7.51
C ALA A 77 0.15 -1.85 -7.32
N LEU A 78 0.90 -1.70 -6.22
CA LEU A 78 1.77 -0.54 -6.00
C LEU A 78 2.83 -0.40 -7.10
N VAL A 79 3.51 -1.48 -7.48
CA VAL A 79 4.53 -1.48 -8.54
C VAL A 79 3.92 -1.04 -9.87
N ASN A 80 2.81 -1.65 -10.28
CA ASN A 80 2.18 -1.32 -11.56
C ASN A 80 1.56 0.07 -11.58
N MET A 81 1.12 0.60 -10.43
CA MET A 81 0.69 2.00 -10.30
C MET A 81 1.86 2.98 -10.48
N VAL A 82 3.02 2.73 -9.85
CA VAL A 82 4.23 3.53 -10.06
C VAL A 82 4.65 3.50 -11.53
N ASP A 83 4.69 2.30 -12.13
CA ASP A 83 5.06 2.13 -13.54
C ASP A 83 4.07 2.83 -14.49
N PHE A 84 2.77 2.78 -14.19
CA PHE A 84 1.75 3.50 -14.93
C PHE A 84 2.00 5.01 -14.89
N LEU A 85 2.25 5.58 -13.70
CA LEU A 85 2.51 7.01 -13.53
C LEU A 85 3.81 7.44 -14.21
N ASN A 86 4.85 6.60 -14.14
CA ASN A 86 6.09 6.81 -14.87
C ASN A 86 5.90 6.78 -16.39
N ALA A 87 5.13 5.82 -16.92
CA ALA A 87 4.81 5.75 -18.34
C ALA A 87 4.00 6.97 -18.80
N TYR A 88 3.04 7.41 -17.99
CA TYR A 88 2.28 8.64 -18.24
C TYR A 88 3.21 9.86 -18.39
N GLN A 89 4.15 10.04 -17.46
CA GLN A 89 5.10 11.17 -17.48
C GLN A 89 6.02 11.14 -18.69
N ARG A 90 6.48 9.95 -19.11
CA ARG A 90 7.29 9.78 -20.31
C ARG A 90 6.50 9.88 -21.62
N LYS A 91 5.17 10.08 -21.55
CA LYS A 91 4.25 10.02 -22.71
C LYS A 91 4.32 8.68 -23.45
N ASP A 92 4.66 7.61 -22.72
CA ASP A 92 4.67 6.24 -23.21
C ASP A 92 3.25 5.67 -23.13
N TYR A 93 2.43 5.96 -24.14
CA TYR A 93 1.01 5.59 -24.14
C TYR A 93 0.79 4.07 -24.12
N ALA A 94 1.58 3.32 -24.89
CA ALA A 94 1.48 1.86 -24.91
C ALA A 94 1.87 1.24 -23.56
N GLY A 95 2.95 1.75 -22.95
CA GLY A 95 3.35 1.35 -21.61
C GLY A 95 2.31 1.73 -20.56
N ARG A 96 1.77 2.94 -20.62
CA ARG A 96 0.70 3.42 -19.73
C ARG A 96 -0.51 2.49 -19.79
N ASP A 97 -1.01 2.18 -20.98
CA ASP A 97 -2.24 1.39 -21.12
C ASP A 97 -2.02 -0.04 -20.61
N ARG A 98 -0.86 -0.64 -20.91
CA ARG A 98 -0.47 -1.96 -20.39
C ARG A 98 -0.37 -1.97 -18.87
N LYS A 99 0.34 -0.99 -18.29
CA LYS A 99 0.54 -0.91 -16.83
C LYS A 99 -0.74 -0.55 -16.09
N GLY A 100 -1.61 0.25 -16.69
CA GLY A 100 -2.95 0.51 -16.18
C GLY A 100 -3.82 -0.75 -16.15
N ALA A 101 -3.70 -1.62 -17.16
CA ALA A 101 -4.40 -2.92 -17.16
C ALA A 101 -3.88 -3.84 -16.04
N HIS A 102 -2.55 -3.99 -15.91
CA HIS A 102 -1.95 -4.78 -14.83
C HIS A 102 -2.30 -4.23 -13.44
N PHE A 103 -2.24 -2.91 -13.25
CA PHE A 103 -2.62 -2.29 -11.98
C PHE A 103 -4.06 -2.64 -11.59
N ARG A 104 -5.02 -2.56 -12.52
CA ARG A 104 -6.42 -2.94 -12.24
C ARG A 104 -6.56 -4.41 -11.89
N GLN A 105 -5.81 -5.28 -12.56
CA GLN A 105 -5.80 -6.71 -12.27
C GLN A 105 -5.24 -6.98 -10.86
N ASP A 106 -4.04 -6.47 -10.57
CA ASP A 106 -3.40 -6.68 -9.26
C ASP A 106 -4.19 -6.07 -8.12
N LEU A 107 -4.90 -4.95 -8.36
CA LEU A 107 -5.83 -4.38 -7.38
C LEU A 107 -6.98 -5.34 -7.07
N ALA A 108 -7.62 -5.91 -8.10
CA ALA A 108 -8.67 -6.91 -7.90
C ALA A 108 -8.14 -8.19 -7.23
N ASP A 109 -6.90 -8.58 -7.51
CA ASP A 109 -6.25 -9.74 -6.90
C ASP A 109 -5.92 -9.46 -5.42
N CYS A 110 -5.47 -8.25 -5.10
CA CYS A 110 -5.32 -7.75 -3.73
C CYS A 110 -6.66 -7.75 -2.98
N GLU A 111 -7.75 -7.28 -3.60
CA GLU A 111 -9.11 -7.33 -3.00
C GLU A 111 -9.50 -8.77 -2.62
N ARG A 112 -9.25 -9.74 -3.52
CA ARG A 112 -9.52 -11.16 -3.29
C ARG A 112 -8.68 -11.73 -2.15
N ALA A 113 -7.37 -11.45 -2.16
CA ALA A 113 -6.43 -11.87 -1.13
C ALA A 113 -6.81 -11.31 0.27
N VAL A 114 -7.11 -10.02 0.37
CA VAL A 114 -7.55 -9.37 1.62
C VAL A 114 -8.90 -9.91 2.10
N ALA A 115 -9.81 -10.24 1.18
CA ALA A 115 -11.07 -10.90 1.50
C ALA A 115 -10.90 -12.37 1.94
N GLY A 116 -9.71 -12.97 1.77
CA GLY A 116 -9.46 -14.39 2.04
C GLY A 116 -10.11 -15.32 1.02
N ARG A 117 -10.38 -14.81 -0.19
CA ARG A 117 -10.91 -15.57 -1.32
C ARG A 117 -9.76 -15.84 -2.28
N TRP A 118 -9.22 -17.06 -2.24
CA TRP A 118 -8.11 -17.49 -3.08
C TRP A 118 -8.63 -18.38 -4.21
#